data_AF-A0A1U8LNG3-F1
#
_entry.id   AF-A0A1U8LNG3-F1
#
_cell.length_a   1.000
_cell.length_b   1.000
_cell.length_c   1.000
_cell.angle_alpha   90.00
_cell.angle_beta   90.00
_cell.angle_gamma   90.00
#
_symmetry.space_group_name_H-M   'P 1'
#
loop_
_entity.id
_entity.type
_entity.pdbx_description
1 polymer ?
#
loop_
_entity_poly.entity_id
_entity_poly.type
_entity_poly.pdbx_seq_one_letter_code
_entity_poly.pdbx_strand_id
1 'polypeptide(L)'
;MGYILILPTLEVLVISDCKKLDLTVEELELERKEGGSLRKLAIGGVPKLESLPKWILLGSTKTLQYLVIRLLENILTLPTWFQHLTSLQSLQISFCPKLLVLPEGMQHLTALKRLIIQGCPKLSKRCIEEIGEDWTKIAHVPYFYCDNR
;
A
#
# COMPACT_ATOMS: atom_id res chain seq x y z
N MET A 1 -9.36 -13.87 19.35
CA MET A 1 -10.48 -12.95 19.11
C MET A 1 -9.90 -11.54 18.94
N GLY A 2 -9.48 -11.20 17.72
CA GLY A 2 -8.78 -9.94 17.44
C GLY A 2 -9.75 -8.95 16.79
N TYR A 3 -10.40 -8.13 17.61
CA TYR A 3 -11.29 -7.08 17.13
C TYR A 3 -10.46 -5.87 16.67
N ILE A 4 -9.93 -5.89 15.44
CA ILE A 4 -9.77 -4.62 14.69
C ILE A 4 -11.11 -4.41 13.95
N LEU A 5 -12.19 -4.37 14.73
CA LEU A 5 -13.45 -3.84 14.25
C LEU A 5 -13.24 -2.34 14.09
N ILE A 6 -13.07 -1.92 12.83
CA ILE A 6 -13.59 -0.67 12.26
C ILE A 6 -13.69 0.43 13.32
N LEU A 7 -12.60 1.15 13.60
CA LEU A 7 -12.65 2.38 14.38
C LEU A 7 -13.15 3.48 13.43
N PRO A 8 -14.45 3.84 13.44
CA PRO A 8 -15.02 4.72 12.42
C PRO A 8 -14.43 6.13 12.47
N THR A 9 -13.73 6.48 13.55
CA THR A 9 -13.08 7.77 13.75
C THR A 9 -11.56 7.73 13.55
N LEU A 10 -10.97 6.55 13.37
CA LEU A 10 -9.52 6.45 13.29
C LEU A 10 -9.03 7.02 11.95
N GLU A 11 -8.38 8.18 11.99
CA GLU A 11 -7.80 8.82 10.80
C GLU A 11 -6.36 8.40 10.53
N VAL A 12 -5.63 8.00 11.57
CA VAL A 12 -4.20 7.68 11.48
C VAL A 12 -3.94 6.34 12.17
N LEU A 13 -3.36 5.40 11.44
CA LEU A 13 -2.92 4.11 11.97
C LEU A 13 -1.46 3.91 11.60
N VAL A 14 -0.65 3.57 12.60
CA VAL A 14 0.76 3.22 12.42
C VAL A 14 0.99 1.85 13.03
N ILE A 15 1.43 0.91 12.20
CA ILE A 15 1.83 -0.45 12.59
C ILE A 15 3.33 -0.53 12.35
N SER A 16 4.12 -0.74 13.41
CA SER A 16 5.58 -0.79 13.33
C SER A 16 6.14 -1.87 14.25
N ASP A 17 7.11 -2.64 13.76
CA ASP A 17 7.88 -3.64 14.52
C ASP A 17 7.03 -4.72 15.23
N CYS A 18 5.88 -5.04 14.63
CA CYS A 18 4.92 -5.97 15.19
C CYS A 18 5.25 -7.43 14.81
N LYS A 19 6.19 -8.05 15.53
CA LYS A 19 6.70 -9.42 15.24
C LYS A 19 5.68 -10.56 15.39
N LYS A 20 4.67 -10.37 16.23
CA LYS A 20 3.62 -11.37 16.52
C LYS A 20 2.27 -11.02 15.88
N LEU A 21 2.16 -9.86 15.22
CA LEU A 21 0.89 -9.41 14.68
C LEU A 21 0.60 -10.17 13.39
N ASP A 22 -0.50 -10.92 13.43
CA ASP A 22 -1.09 -11.51 12.26
C ASP A 22 -2.13 -10.54 11.71
N LEU A 23 -1.88 -10.01 10.52
CA LEU A 23 -2.79 -9.15 9.79
C LEU A 23 -3.58 -9.94 8.73
N THR A 24 -3.28 -11.22 8.55
CA THR A 24 -3.96 -12.10 7.58
C THR A 24 -5.30 -12.55 8.14
N VAL A 25 -6.24 -11.61 8.18
CA VAL A 25 -7.60 -11.91 8.62
C VAL A 25 -8.39 -12.46 7.43
N GLU A 26 -8.70 -13.75 7.45
CA GLU A 26 -9.80 -14.35 6.68
C GLU A 26 -11.12 -13.97 7.35
N GLU A 27 -11.55 -12.71 7.22
CA GLU A 27 -12.86 -12.31 7.70
C GLU A 27 -13.91 -12.70 6.67
N LEU A 28 -14.66 -13.75 7.04
CA LEU A 28 -15.93 -14.18 6.46
C LEU A 28 -16.80 -12.97 6.11
N GLU A 29 -17.50 -13.07 4.99
CA GLU A 29 -18.43 -12.08 4.41
C GLU A 29 -19.24 -11.33 5.49
N LEU A 30 -18.69 -10.25 6.03
CA LEU A 30 -19.38 -9.37 6.95
C LEU A 30 -19.74 -8.12 6.16
N GLU A 31 -21.05 -8.06 5.88
CA GLU A 31 -21.86 -6.92 5.50
C GLU A 31 -21.09 -5.60 5.40
N ARG A 32 -21.03 -5.10 4.16
CA ARG A 32 -20.51 -3.78 3.77
C ARG A 32 -20.89 -2.67 4.78
N LYS A 33 -20.06 -2.45 5.79
CA LYS A 33 -19.98 -1.15 6.45
C LYS A 33 -18.94 -0.32 5.70
N GLU A 34 -19.40 0.31 4.63
CA GLU A 34 -18.73 1.51 4.11
C GLU A 34 -18.66 2.52 5.27
N GLY A 35 -17.46 2.92 5.72
CA GLY A 35 -17.38 3.86 6.84
C GLY A 35 -16.05 3.97 7.60
N GLY A 36 -14.92 3.55 7.03
CA GLY A 36 -13.62 3.83 7.66
C GLY A 36 -13.16 5.26 7.36
N SER A 37 -12.73 5.97 8.40
CA SER A 37 -12.22 7.34 8.31
C SER A 37 -10.70 7.41 8.14
N LEU A 38 -10.04 6.29 7.86
CA LEU A 38 -8.57 6.25 7.83
C LEU A 38 -8.05 7.07 6.65
N ARG A 39 -7.24 8.09 6.98
CA ARG A 39 -6.61 8.99 6.02
C ARG A 39 -5.12 8.73 5.86
N LYS A 40 -4.47 8.23 6.91
CA LYS A 40 -3.05 7.92 6.92
C LYS A 40 -2.82 6.53 7.49
N LEU A 41 -2.10 5.71 6.73
CA LEU A 41 -1.69 4.38 7.14
C LEU A 41 -0.19 4.23 6.94
N ALA A 42 0.51 3.83 7.99
CA ALA A 42 1.89 3.39 7.90
C ALA A 42 2.01 1.96 8.40
N ILE A 43 2.59 1.06 7.59
CA ILE A 43 2.82 -0.33 7.95
C ILE A 43 4.30 -0.63 7.73
N GLY A 44 4.96 -1.16 8.76
CA GLY A 44 6.32 -1.66 8.61
C GLY A 44 6.84 -2.54 9.72
N GLY A 45 7.95 -3.23 9.47
CA GLY A 45 8.57 -4.12 10.46
C GLY A 45 7.66 -5.29 10.86
N VAL A 46 6.83 -5.79 9.93
CA VAL A 46 5.94 -6.94 10.14
C VAL A 46 6.50 -8.12 9.34
N PRO A 47 7.43 -8.92 9.92
CA PRO A 47 8.20 -9.90 9.16
C PRO A 47 7.34 -11.02 8.57
N LYS A 48 6.18 -11.35 9.16
CA LYS A 48 5.28 -12.39 8.62
C LYS A 48 4.34 -11.89 7.51
N LEU A 49 4.40 -10.61 7.16
CA LEU A 49 3.45 -10.03 6.22
C LEU A 49 3.87 -10.27 4.77
N GLU A 50 3.16 -11.18 4.10
CA GLU A 50 3.37 -11.52 2.68
C GLU A 50 2.47 -10.70 1.74
N SER A 51 1.37 -10.15 2.26
CA SER A 51 0.40 -9.33 1.53
C SER A 51 -0.28 -8.34 2.48
N LEU A 52 -0.71 -7.18 1.97
CA LEU A 52 -1.44 -6.21 2.80
C LEU A 52 -2.86 -6.71 3.12
N PRO A 53 -3.37 -6.41 4.32
CA PRO A 53 -4.63 -6.95 4.78
C PRO A 53 -5.86 -6.34 4.08
N LYS A 54 -6.89 -7.15 3.82
CA LYS A 54 -8.10 -6.74 3.09
C LYS A 54 -8.97 -5.71 3.83
N TRP A 55 -8.86 -5.56 5.15
CA TRP A 55 -9.66 -4.55 5.87
C TRP A 55 -9.34 -3.11 5.41
N ILE A 56 -8.17 -2.87 4.82
CA ILE A 56 -7.82 -1.58 4.19
C ILE A 56 -8.81 -1.26 3.05
N LEU A 57 -9.14 -2.26 2.24
CA LEU A 57 -10.12 -2.17 1.14
C LEU A 57 -11.53 -1.92 1.68
N LEU A 58 -11.92 -2.63 2.74
CA LEU A 58 -13.29 -2.56 3.26
C LEU A 58 -13.60 -1.23 3.95
N GLY A 59 -12.62 -0.65 4.65
CA GLY A 59 -12.83 0.56 5.44
C GLY A 59 -12.51 1.86 4.69
N SER A 60 -11.43 1.91 3.90
CA SER A 60 -10.72 3.18 3.70
C SER A 60 -10.44 3.57 2.24
N THR A 61 -11.08 2.92 1.27
CA THR A 61 -10.86 3.18 -0.17
C THR A 61 -11.09 4.63 -0.58
N LYS A 62 -12.17 5.24 -0.05
CA LYS A 62 -12.59 6.62 -0.34
C LYS A 62 -11.99 7.66 0.60
N THR A 63 -11.18 7.27 1.58
CA THR A 63 -10.69 8.17 2.63
C THR A 63 -9.17 8.17 2.78
N LEU A 64 -8.50 7.06 2.43
CA LEU A 64 -7.06 6.92 2.57
C LEU A 64 -6.32 7.83 1.59
N GLN A 65 -5.53 8.75 2.12
CA GLN A 65 -4.79 9.76 1.37
C GLN A 65 -3.28 9.52 1.39
N TYR A 66 -2.77 8.90 2.46
CA TYR A 66 -1.34 8.66 2.64
C TYR A 66 -1.11 7.21 3.05
N LEU A 67 -0.30 6.50 2.27
CA LEU A 67 0.10 5.14 2.56
C LEU A 67 1.63 5.03 2.57
N VAL A 68 2.16 4.55 3.68
CA VAL A 68 3.59 4.26 3.87
C VAL A 68 3.76 2.76 4.11
N ILE A 69 4.56 2.12 3.28
CA ILE A 69 4.94 0.72 3.40
C ILE A 69 6.45 0.69 3.61
N ARG A 70 6.92 0.15 4.74
CA ARG A 70 8.33 0.20 5.08
C ARG A 70 8.83 -1.11 5.69
N LEU A 71 10.05 -1.54 5.37
CA LEU A 71 10.69 -2.70 6.04
C LEU A 71 9.81 -3.96 6.03
N LEU A 72 9.15 -4.23 4.89
CA LEU A 72 8.42 -5.49 4.66
C LEU A 72 9.31 -6.44 3.86
N GLU A 73 9.93 -7.38 4.55
CA GLU A 73 10.95 -8.27 3.97
C GLU A 73 10.38 -9.43 3.16
N ASN A 74 9.10 -9.78 3.38
CA ASN A 74 8.45 -10.94 2.76
C ASN A 74 7.32 -10.58 1.78
N ILE A 75 7.03 -9.29 1.59
CA ILE A 75 6.04 -8.87 0.60
C ILE A 75 6.61 -9.02 -0.82
N LEU A 76 5.92 -9.78 -1.67
CA LEU A 76 6.33 -10.03 -3.05
C LEU A 76 5.59 -9.14 -4.04
N THR A 77 4.33 -8.84 -3.75
CA THR A 77 3.44 -8.01 -4.58
C THR A 77 2.55 -7.16 -3.68
N LEU A 78 2.05 -6.04 -4.21
CA LEU A 78 0.94 -5.33 -3.59
C LEU A 78 -0.39 -5.94 -4.06
N PRO A 79 -1.45 -5.90 -3.24
CA PRO A 79 -2.73 -6.49 -3.63
C PRO A 79 -3.37 -5.81 -4.83
N THR A 80 -4.12 -6.57 -5.64
CA THR A 80 -4.82 -6.07 -6.85
C THR A 80 -5.88 -5.02 -6.54
N TRP A 81 -6.41 -5.00 -5.31
CA TRP A 81 -7.40 -4.02 -4.88
C TRP A 81 -6.81 -2.61 -4.69
N PHE A 82 -5.50 -2.41 -4.85
CA PHE A 82 -4.85 -1.10 -4.77
C PHE A 82 -5.54 -0.06 -5.65
N GLN A 83 -6.00 -0.47 -6.84
CA GLN A 83 -6.72 0.37 -7.80
C GLN A 83 -7.97 1.06 -7.22
N HIS A 84 -8.52 0.56 -6.12
CA HIS A 84 -9.71 1.11 -5.46
C HIS A 84 -9.40 2.23 -4.46
N LEU A 85 -8.12 2.51 -4.17
CA LEU A 85 -7.70 3.60 -3.28
C LEU A 85 -7.77 4.97 -3.99
N THR A 86 -8.95 5.34 -4.49
CA THR A 86 -9.14 6.51 -5.38
C THR A 86 -8.83 7.85 -4.72
N SER A 87 -8.78 7.92 -3.39
CA SER A 87 -8.40 9.13 -2.64
C SER A 87 -6.90 9.21 -2.31
N LEU A 88 -6.10 8.22 -2.71
CA LEU A 88 -4.68 8.15 -2.36
C LEU A 88 -3.90 9.26 -3.07
N GLN A 89 -3.25 10.11 -2.28
CA GLN A 89 -2.48 11.26 -2.77
C GLN A 89 -0.97 11.01 -2.69
N SER A 90 -0.53 10.20 -1.73
CA SER A 90 0.88 9.89 -1.52
C SER A 90 1.07 8.42 -1.19
N LEU A 91 1.95 7.76 -1.95
CA LEU A 91 2.42 6.41 -1.71
C LEU A 91 3.92 6.43 -1.50
N GLN A 92 4.37 5.89 -0.37
CA GLN A 92 5.78 5.65 -0.11
C GLN A 92 6.02 4.17 0.16
N ILE A 93 6.97 3.61 -0.57
CA ILE A 93 7.43 2.23 -0.41
C ILE A 93 8.93 2.29 -0.13
N SER A 94 9.35 1.77 1.02
CA SER A 94 10.74 1.89 1.46
C SER A 94 11.29 0.59 2.05
N PHE A 95 12.47 0.15 1.62
CA PHE A 95 13.15 -1.02 2.19
C PHE A 95 12.30 -2.31 2.13
N CYS A 96 11.66 -2.56 0.99
CA CYS A 96 10.95 -3.81 0.69
C CYS A 96 11.73 -4.58 -0.40
N PRO A 97 12.77 -5.36 -0.04
CA PRO A 97 13.73 -5.88 -1.00
C PRO A 97 13.18 -6.99 -1.91
N LYS A 98 12.14 -7.71 -1.47
CA LYS A 98 11.51 -8.79 -2.23
C LYS A 98 10.34 -8.33 -3.09
N LEU A 99 9.87 -7.10 -2.94
CA LEU A 99 8.76 -6.56 -3.72
C LEU A 99 9.16 -6.48 -5.20
N LEU A 100 8.44 -7.25 -6.02
CA LEU A 100 8.83 -7.51 -7.41
C LEU A 100 8.24 -6.49 -8.36
N VAL A 101 6.94 -6.24 -8.27
CA VAL A 101 6.16 -5.50 -9.28
C VAL A 101 5.14 -4.57 -8.64
N LEU A 102 4.76 -3.53 -9.37
CA LEU A 102 3.57 -2.73 -9.04
C LEU A 102 2.28 -3.48 -9.42
N PRO A 103 1.20 -3.34 -8.63
CA PRO A 103 -0.07 -3.98 -8.93
C PRO A 103 -0.67 -3.39 -10.21
N GLU A 104 -1.42 -4.21 -10.94
CA GLU A 104 -2.24 -3.70 -12.04
C GLU A 104 -3.26 -2.68 -11.49
N GLY A 105 -3.51 -1.62 -12.27
CA GLY A 105 -4.47 -0.58 -11.91
C GLY A 105 -3.89 0.59 -11.10
N MET A 106 -2.57 0.66 -10.90
CA MET A 106 -1.90 1.87 -10.39
C MET A 106 -2.22 3.12 -11.26
N GLN A 107 -2.43 2.94 -12.56
CA GLN A 107 -2.88 3.97 -13.49
C GLN A 107 -4.28 4.55 -13.15
N HIS A 108 -5.09 3.83 -12.37
CA HIS A 108 -6.41 4.28 -11.92
C HIS A 108 -6.33 5.18 -10.68
N LEU A 109 -5.17 5.29 -10.04
CA LEU A 109 -4.94 6.18 -8.91
C LEU A 109 -4.73 7.62 -9.39
N THR A 110 -5.77 8.22 -9.95
CA THR A 110 -5.72 9.55 -10.57
C THR A 110 -5.50 10.68 -9.55
N ALA A 111 -5.79 10.46 -8.27
CA ALA A 111 -5.49 11.39 -7.19
C ALA A 111 -4.02 11.34 -6.71
N LEU A 112 -3.24 10.34 -7.16
CA LEU A 112 -1.88 10.12 -6.69
C LEU A 112 -0.94 11.21 -7.21
N LYS A 113 -0.44 12.03 -6.29
CA LYS A 113 0.46 13.15 -6.60
C LYS A 113 1.92 12.82 -6.33
N ARG A 114 2.18 11.88 -5.42
CA ARG A 114 3.52 11.56 -4.94
C ARG A 114 3.71 10.06 -4.86
N LEU A 115 4.74 9.56 -5.52
CA LEU A 115 5.23 8.19 -5.40
C LEU A 115 6.73 8.21 -5.05
N ILE A 116 7.09 7.53 -3.96
CA ILE A 116 8.49 7.35 -3.53
C ILE A 116 8.77 5.86 -3.42
N ILE A 117 9.76 5.38 -4.15
CA ILE A 117 10.26 3.99 -4.08
C ILE A 117 11.74 4.04 -3.68
N GLN A 118 12.07 3.56 -2.49
CA GLN A 118 13.43 3.59 -1.94
C GLN A 118 13.80 2.24 -1.34
N GLY A 119 15.04 1.77 -1.47
CA GLY A 119 15.51 0.50 -0.93
C GLY A 119 14.73 -0.71 -1.46
N CYS A 120 14.15 -0.62 -2.65
CA CYS A 120 13.35 -1.68 -3.29
C CYS A 120 13.99 -2.07 -4.63
N PRO A 121 15.16 -2.74 -4.64
CA PRO A 121 16.00 -2.89 -5.84
C PRO A 121 15.31 -3.62 -7.00
N LYS A 122 14.44 -4.59 -6.73
CA LYS A 122 13.71 -5.32 -7.77
C LYS A 122 12.63 -4.44 -8.42
N LEU A 123 11.79 -3.81 -7.60
CA LEU A 123 10.78 -2.87 -8.05
C LEU A 123 11.36 -1.65 -8.76
N SER A 124 12.45 -1.10 -8.22
CA SER A 124 13.08 0.13 -8.73
C SER A 124 13.52 -0.02 -10.18
N LYS A 125 14.08 -1.18 -10.54
CA LYS A 125 14.49 -1.48 -11.93
C LYS A 125 13.32 -1.52 -12.92
N ARG A 126 12.11 -1.80 -12.45
CA ARG A 126 10.90 -1.83 -13.29
C ARG A 126 10.23 -0.46 -13.43
N CYS A 127 10.60 0.50 -12.57
CA CYS A 127 10.01 1.83 -12.57
C CYS A 127 10.92 2.88 -13.21
N ILE A 128 11.95 2.45 -13.96
CA ILE A 128 12.83 3.34 -14.72
C ILE A 128 11.98 4.10 -15.74
N GLU A 129 12.17 5.42 -15.80
CA GLU A 129 11.44 6.30 -16.70
C GLU A 129 11.58 5.85 -18.16
N GLU A 130 10.46 5.77 -18.88
CA GLU A 130 10.31 5.36 -20.30
C GLU A 130 10.65 3.90 -20.65
N ILE A 131 11.48 3.22 -19.87
CA ILE A 131 12.04 1.89 -20.22
C ILE A 131 11.53 0.79 -19.30
N GLY A 132 11.20 1.13 -18.05
CA GLY A 132 10.76 0.16 -17.05
C GLY A 132 9.39 -0.44 -17.36
N GLU A 133 9.26 -1.75 -17.18
CA GLU A 133 7.99 -2.48 -17.42
C GLU A 133 6.79 -1.94 -16.61
N ASP A 134 7.03 -1.36 -15.44
CA ASP A 134 6.00 -0.77 -14.58
C ASP A 134 5.92 0.77 -14.75
N TRP A 135 6.73 1.39 -15.61
CA TRP A 135 6.70 2.86 -15.82
C TRP A 135 5.33 3.35 -16.28
N THR A 136 4.72 2.65 -17.24
CA THR A 136 3.40 2.99 -17.79
C THR A 136 2.30 3.01 -16.73
N LYS A 137 2.49 2.29 -15.62
CA LYS A 137 1.57 2.25 -14.48
C LYS A 137 1.64 3.49 -13.58
N ILE A 138 2.72 4.26 -13.68
CA ILE A 138 3.03 5.40 -12.80
C ILE A 138 3.38 6.70 -13.53
N ALA A 139 3.42 6.68 -14.87
CA ALA A 139 3.75 7.84 -15.69
C ALA A 139 2.80 9.04 -15.47
N HIS A 140 1.60 8.82 -14.93
CA HIS A 140 0.64 9.88 -14.57
C HIS A 140 0.98 10.60 -13.25
N VAL A 141 1.93 10.09 -12.47
CA VAL A 141 2.27 10.64 -11.14
C VAL A 141 3.24 11.81 -11.29
N PRO A 142 2.86 13.04 -10.91
CA PRO A 142 3.67 14.23 -11.18
C PRO A 142 4.96 14.30 -10.36
N TYR A 143 4.97 13.75 -9.14
CA TYR A 143 6.18 13.61 -8.34
C TYR A 143 6.51 12.13 -8.16
N PHE A 144 7.55 11.69 -8.83
CA PHE A 144 8.09 10.34 -8.72
C PHE A 144 9.58 10.36 -8.34
N TYR A 145 9.92 9.62 -7.28
CA TYR A 145 11.30 9.35 -6.88
C TYR A 145 11.55 7.85 -6.84
N CYS A 146 12.69 7.43 -7.39
CA CYS A 146 13.19 6.07 -7.31
C CYS A 146 14.73 6.08 -7.23
N ASP A 147 15.32 5.17 -6.44
CA ASP A 147 16.78 5.14 -6.21
C ASP A 147 17.64 5.00 -7.47
N ASN A 148 17.07 4.45 -8.56
CA ASN A 148 17.76 4.23 -9.84
C ASN A 148 17.03 4.92 -11.00
N ARG A 149 16.44 6.09 -10.76
CA ARG A 149 15.74 6.87 -11.81
C ARG A 149 16.69 7.29 -12.92
#